data_AF-A0A5R8L635-F1
#
_entry.id   AF-A0A5R8L635-F1
#
_cell.length_a   1.000
_cell.length_b   1.000
_cell.length_c   1.000
_cell.angle_alpha   90.00
_cell.angle_beta   90.00
_cell.angle_gamma   90.00
#
_symmetry.space_group_name_H-M   'P 1'
#
loop_
_entity.id
_entity.type
_entity.pdbx_description
1 polymer ?
#
loop_
_entity_poly.entity_id
_entity_poly.type
_entity_poly.pdbx_seq_one_letter_code
_entity_poly.pdbx_strand_id
1 'polypeptide(L)'
;MASLRVPAIALATLGLAVAVTACAPASPGAGTPDQVVYQAAIAAVVQAESDAGGRAFELEIDSGTAQVHVAVGDRDIEVDVDLAGPTVTERRDDGSLEGEDRAALDAAGTTLADGIRIAAAARSASGGVTDAGVDRDTDAPAWKVEFADGAEVSVAVSDGGVVRSAG
;
A
#
# COMPACT_ATOMS: atom_id res chain seq x y z
N MET A 1 -29.77 -45.33 -61.90
CA MET A 1 -29.82 -46.58 -61.10
C MET A 1 -28.51 -46.62 -60.32
N ALA A 2 -28.43 -46.77 -58.99
CA ALA A 2 -29.39 -47.14 -57.99
C ALA A 2 -29.07 -46.40 -56.67
N SER A 3 -30.13 -46.09 -55.93
CA SER A 3 -30.10 -45.65 -54.54
C SER A 3 -29.57 -46.76 -53.63
N LEU A 4 -28.85 -46.39 -52.58
CA LEU A 4 -28.94 -47.11 -51.30
C LEU A 4 -28.96 -46.13 -50.13
N ARG A 5 -29.84 -46.43 -49.19
CA ARG A 5 -30.29 -45.64 -48.05
C ARG A 5 -29.73 -46.25 -46.75
N VAL A 6 -29.35 -45.36 -45.79
CA VAL A 6 -29.54 -45.46 -44.30
C VAL A 6 -28.59 -46.45 -43.56
N PRO A 7 -28.22 -46.29 -42.25
CA PRO A 7 -28.74 -45.41 -41.18
C PRO A 7 -27.74 -44.52 -40.40
N ALA A 8 -28.36 -43.64 -39.61
CA ALA A 8 -27.79 -42.76 -38.60
C ALA A 8 -27.20 -43.49 -37.39
N ILE A 9 -26.11 -42.94 -36.84
CA ILE A 9 -25.71 -43.09 -35.43
C ILE A 9 -25.46 -41.69 -34.90
N ALA A 10 -26.41 -41.19 -34.12
CA ALA A 10 -26.26 -40.00 -33.30
C ALA A 10 -25.41 -40.36 -32.08
N LEU A 11 -24.22 -39.77 -31.97
CA LEU A 11 -23.42 -39.78 -30.75
C LEU A 11 -23.48 -38.38 -30.15
N ALA A 12 -24.40 -38.21 -29.20
CA ALA A 12 -24.48 -37.04 -28.35
C ALA A 12 -23.29 -37.06 -27.38
N THR A 13 -22.28 -36.23 -27.63
CA THR A 13 -21.27 -35.88 -26.63
C THR A 13 -21.82 -34.77 -25.75
N LEU A 14 -22.24 -35.14 -24.54
CA LEU A 14 -22.44 -34.21 -23.43
C LEU A 14 -21.09 -33.60 -23.06
N GLY A 15 -20.80 -32.41 -23.61
CA GLY A 15 -19.71 -31.56 -23.16
C GLY A 15 -20.07 -30.98 -21.80
N LEU A 16 -19.46 -31.52 -20.75
CA LEU A 16 -19.52 -30.97 -19.40
C LEU A 16 -18.77 -29.62 -19.43
N ALA A 17 -19.51 -28.52 -19.54
CA ALA A 17 -18.94 -27.18 -19.35
C ALA A 17 -18.55 -27.06 -17.86
N VAL A 18 -17.26 -27.23 -17.57
CA VAL A 18 -16.68 -26.85 -16.29
C VAL A 18 -16.88 -25.34 -16.18
N ALA A 19 -17.84 -24.94 -15.35
CA ALA A 19 -17.99 -23.56 -14.94
C ALA A 19 -16.73 -23.18 -14.16
N VAL A 20 -15.77 -22.57 -14.84
CA VAL A 20 -14.67 -21.88 -14.20
C VAL A 20 -15.33 -20.73 -13.44
N THR A 21 -15.53 -20.89 -12.14
CA THR A 21 -15.86 -19.79 -11.26
C THR A 21 -14.69 -18.82 -11.33
N ALA A 22 -14.77 -17.86 -12.24
CA ALA A 22 -13.86 -16.74 -12.29
C ALA A 22 -14.02 -16.02 -10.94
N CYS A 23 -13.06 -16.27 -10.05
CA CYS A 23 -12.80 -15.38 -8.94
C CYS A 23 -12.26 -14.10 -9.59
N ALA A 24 -13.17 -13.21 -10.00
CA ALA A 24 -12.77 -11.88 -10.39
C ALA A 24 -12.15 -11.24 -9.15
N PRO A 25 -10.90 -10.76 -9.20
CA PRO A 25 -10.41 -9.91 -8.13
C PRO A 25 -11.40 -8.75 -8.03
N ALA A 26 -11.92 -8.50 -6.83
CA ALA A 26 -12.73 -7.32 -6.59
C ALA A 26 -11.87 -6.13 -6.99
N SER A 27 -12.23 -5.47 -8.09
CA SER A 27 -11.66 -4.17 -8.43
C SER A 27 -11.85 -3.29 -7.20
N PRO A 28 -10.79 -2.67 -6.65
CA PRO A 28 -10.99 -1.64 -5.65
C PRO A 28 -11.91 -0.61 -6.30
N GLY A 29 -13.07 -0.38 -5.69
CA GLY A 29 -14.00 0.64 -6.16
C GLY A 29 -13.23 1.95 -6.27
N ALA A 30 -13.46 2.68 -7.35
CA ALA A 30 -12.90 4.00 -7.56
C ALA A 30 -13.33 4.89 -6.38
N GLY A 31 -12.48 4.95 -5.35
CA GLY A 31 -12.55 5.96 -4.32
C GLY A 31 -12.39 7.31 -4.98
N THR A 32 -12.96 8.35 -4.36
CA THR A 32 -12.56 9.71 -4.67
C THR A 32 -11.03 9.82 -4.60
N PRO A 33 -10.38 10.51 -5.56
CA PRO A 33 -8.91 10.56 -5.68
C PRO A 33 -8.20 11.06 -4.41
N ASP A 34 -8.92 11.74 -3.52
CA ASP A 34 -8.40 12.29 -2.26
C ASP A 34 -8.58 11.34 -1.05
N GLN A 35 -9.03 10.10 -1.25
CA GLN A 35 -9.19 9.11 -0.18
C GLN A 35 -8.59 7.77 -0.59
N VAL A 36 -7.28 7.64 -0.38
CA VAL A 36 -6.54 6.42 -0.62
C VAL A 36 -6.74 5.50 0.57
N VAL A 37 -7.55 4.47 0.40
CA VAL A 37 -7.78 3.48 1.46
C VAL A 37 -6.42 2.94 1.93
N TYR A 38 -6.23 2.78 3.24
CA TYR A 38 -4.92 2.48 3.83
C TYR A 38 -4.19 1.27 3.20
N GLN A 39 -4.90 0.31 2.59
CA GLN A 39 -4.26 -0.80 1.86
C GLN A 39 -3.47 -0.33 0.64
N ALA A 40 -3.94 0.70 -0.08
CA ALA A 40 -3.23 1.27 -1.21
C ALA A 40 -2.00 2.07 -0.76
N ALA A 41 -2.09 2.81 0.35
CA ALA A 41 -0.93 3.43 0.99
C ALA A 41 0.14 2.40 1.38
N ILE A 42 -0.26 1.31 2.04
CA ILE A 42 0.64 0.20 2.38
C ILE A 42 1.25 -0.43 1.11
N ALA A 43 0.46 -0.64 0.06
CA ALA A 43 0.96 -1.21 -1.19
C ALA A 43 2.00 -0.30 -1.87
N ALA A 44 1.78 1.03 -1.85
CA ALA A 44 2.74 2.00 -2.36
C ALA A 44 4.05 1.97 -1.58
N VAL A 45 3.98 1.96 -0.24
CA VAL A 45 5.18 1.83 0.62
C VAL A 45 5.97 0.57 0.29
N VAL A 46 5.31 -0.60 0.24
CA VAL A 46 5.97 -1.87 -0.08
C VAL A 46 6.57 -1.88 -1.48
N GLN A 47 5.88 -1.26 -2.45
CA GLN A 47 6.36 -1.14 -3.83
C GLN A 47 7.60 -0.24 -3.91
N ALA A 48 7.60 0.89 -3.21
CA ALA A 48 8.73 1.81 -3.13
C ALA A 48 9.94 1.18 -2.43
N GLU A 49 9.75 0.50 -1.30
CA GLU A 49 10.82 -0.24 -0.62
C GLU A 49 11.45 -1.31 -1.53
N SER A 50 10.60 -2.03 -2.29
CA SER A 50 11.04 -3.06 -3.23
C SER A 50 11.80 -2.48 -4.43
N ASP A 51 11.40 -1.31 -4.92
CA ASP A 51 12.10 -0.62 -6.02
C ASP A 51 13.43 -0.01 -5.54
N ALA A 52 13.39 0.74 -4.45
CA ALA A 52 14.53 1.46 -3.91
C ALA A 52 15.59 0.53 -3.30
N GLY A 53 15.17 -0.59 -2.71
CA GLY A 53 16.02 -1.53 -1.99
C GLY A 53 16.35 -1.07 -0.56
N GLY A 54 15.44 -0.36 0.09
CA GLY A 54 15.63 0.28 1.40
C GLY A 54 14.40 0.17 2.31
N ARG A 55 14.36 1.00 3.37
CA ARG A 55 13.22 1.07 4.30
C ARG A 55 12.54 2.43 4.18
N ALA A 56 11.22 2.44 4.03
CA ALA A 56 10.46 3.68 3.97
C ALA A 56 10.40 4.34 5.35
N PHE A 57 10.48 5.67 5.38
CA PHE A 57 10.36 6.46 6.60
C PHE A 57 9.34 7.60 6.49
N GLU A 58 8.89 7.92 5.28
CA GLU A 58 7.87 8.95 5.02
C GLU A 58 7.03 8.54 3.80
N LEU A 59 5.75 8.91 3.83
CA LEU A 59 4.75 8.77 2.78
C LEU A 59 3.89 10.03 2.77
N GLU A 60 3.86 10.73 1.65
CA GLU A 60 2.90 11.81 1.38
C GLU A 60 2.01 11.40 0.21
N ILE A 61 0.69 11.61 0.34
CA ILE A 61 -0.27 11.35 -0.73
C ILE A 61 -0.78 12.69 -1.26
N ASP A 62 -0.45 12.97 -2.52
CA ASP A 62 -0.94 14.14 -3.24
C ASP A 62 -1.51 13.72 -4.60
N SER A 63 -2.74 14.16 -4.89
CA SER A 63 -3.34 14.12 -6.22
C SER A 63 -3.29 12.73 -6.91
N GLY A 64 -3.46 11.65 -6.13
CA GLY A 64 -3.43 10.26 -6.62
C GLY A 64 -2.03 9.66 -6.78
N THR A 65 -1.00 10.36 -6.34
CA THR A 65 0.39 9.87 -6.26
C THR A 65 0.79 9.71 -4.81
N ALA A 66 1.50 8.63 -4.49
CA ALA A 66 2.19 8.47 -3.22
C ALA A 66 3.69 8.78 -3.43
N GLN A 67 4.18 9.83 -2.79
CA GLN A 67 5.60 10.14 -2.67
C GLN A 67 6.13 9.39 -1.45
N VAL A 68 6.99 8.38 -1.67
CA VAL A 68 7.54 7.56 -0.59
C VAL A 68 9.03 7.82 -0.48
N HIS A 69 9.48 8.30 0.68
CA HIS A 69 10.90 8.46 0.96
C HIS A 69 11.47 7.17 1.56
N VAL A 70 12.53 6.68 0.93
CA VAL A 70 13.16 5.39 1.25
C VAL A 70 14.63 5.58 1.60
N ALA A 71 14.99 5.17 2.81
CA ALA A 71 16.36 5.13 3.28
C ALA A 71 17.16 4.02 2.58
N VAL A 72 18.14 4.40 1.77
CA VAL A 72 19.09 3.48 1.11
C VAL A 72 20.52 3.82 1.54
N GLY A 73 20.97 3.16 2.61
CA GLY A 73 22.22 3.51 3.28
C GLY A 73 22.17 4.93 3.84
N ASP A 74 23.02 5.82 3.36
CA ASP A 74 23.06 7.22 3.79
C ASP A 74 22.25 8.18 2.90
N ARG A 75 21.49 7.64 1.94
CA ARG A 75 20.72 8.40 0.97
C ARG A 75 19.22 8.37 1.27
N ASP A 76 18.56 9.47 0.99
CA ASP A 76 17.12 9.54 0.85
C ASP A 76 16.76 9.37 -0.63
N ILE A 77 15.93 8.38 -0.93
CA ILE A 77 15.42 8.09 -2.26
C ILE A 77 13.91 8.28 -2.24
N GLU A 78 13.44 9.32 -2.92
CA GLU A 78 12.02 9.56 -3.18
C GLU A 78 11.55 8.66 -4.33
N VAL A 79 10.44 7.96 -4.11
CA VAL A 79 9.80 7.08 -5.10
C VAL A 79 8.34 7.48 -5.24
N ASP A 80 7.97 7.91 -6.44
CA ASP A 80 6.59 8.26 -6.78
C ASP A 80 5.86 7.03 -7.27
N VAL A 81 4.72 6.74 -6.65
CA VAL A 81 3.87 5.59 -6.99
C VAL A 81 2.48 6.06 -7.40
N ASP A 82 2.04 5.71 -8.62
CA ASP A 82 0.68 5.95 -9.09
C ASP A 82 -0.31 5.04 -8.32
N LEU A 83 -1.27 5.64 -7.62
CA LEU A 83 -2.24 4.91 -6.80
C LEU A 83 -3.42 4.33 -7.61
N ALA A 84 -3.59 4.72 -8.88
CA ALA A 84 -4.57 4.10 -9.78
C ALA A 84 -4.19 2.65 -10.15
N GLY A 85 -2.90 2.35 -10.11
CA GLY A 85 -2.34 1.02 -10.18
C GLY A 85 -0.90 1.09 -9.67
N PRO A 86 -0.61 0.60 -8.44
CA PRO A 86 0.62 0.88 -7.68
C PRO A 86 1.87 0.52 -8.48
N THR A 87 2.32 1.48 -9.28
CA THR A 87 3.42 1.38 -10.21
C THR A 87 4.30 2.58 -9.98
N VAL A 88 5.60 2.32 -9.91
CA VAL A 88 6.59 3.39 -9.76
C VAL A 88 6.58 4.21 -11.05
N THR A 89 6.32 5.50 -10.91
CA THR A 89 6.33 6.46 -12.01
C THR A 89 7.64 7.23 -12.09
N GLU A 90 8.25 7.50 -10.94
CA GLU A 90 9.50 8.25 -10.85
C GLU A 90 10.33 7.81 -9.64
N ARG A 91 11.65 7.98 -9.75
CA ARG A 91 12.62 7.75 -8.68
C ARG A 91 13.66 8.84 -8.70
N ARG A 92 13.90 9.46 -7.55
CA ARG A 92 14.84 10.58 -7.39
C ARG A 92 15.73 10.33 -6.17
N ASP A 93 16.98 10.79 -6.23
CA ASP A 93 17.84 10.91 -5.04
C ASP A 93 17.58 12.30 -4.46
N ASP A 94 16.92 12.35 -3.30
CA ASP A 94 16.53 13.59 -2.64
C ASP A 94 17.59 14.09 -1.65
N GLY A 95 18.75 13.42 -1.62
CA GLY A 95 19.90 13.86 -0.86
C GLY A 95 20.30 12.89 0.23
N SER A 96 20.78 13.46 1.33
CA SER A 96 21.33 12.67 2.43
C SER A 96 20.23 12.46 3.45
N LEU A 97 20.00 11.21 3.85
CA LEU A 97 19.01 10.90 4.87
C LEU A 97 19.43 11.54 6.21
N GLU A 98 18.50 12.25 6.85
CA GLU A 98 18.76 13.03 8.06
C GLU A 98 19.16 12.15 9.26
N GLY A 99 19.79 12.76 10.27
CA GLY A 99 20.32 12.03 11.43
C GLY A 99 19.21 11.46 12.30
N GLU A 100 18.14 12.24 12.46
CA GLU A 100 16.93 11.95 13.22
C GLU A 100 16.17 10.78 12.60
N ASP A 101 15.98 10.81 11.27
CA ASP A 101 15.32 9.72 10.53
C ASP A 101 16.11 8.42 10.64
N ARG A 102 17.44 8.50 10.52
CA ARG A 102 18.30 7.32 10.70
C ARG A 102 18.24 6.77 12.11
N ALA A 103 18.28 7.64 13.13
CA ALA A 103 18.14 7.21 14.51
C ALA A 103 16.78 6.52 14.76
N ALA A 104 15.70 7.04 14.18
CA ALA A 104 14.39 6.43 14.26
C ALA A 104 14.33 5.07 13.56
N LEU A 105 14.90 4.96 12.36
CA LEU A 105 14.98 3.71 11.59
C LEU A 105 15.84 2.64 12.27
N ASP A 106 16.96 3.05 12.89
CA ASP A 106 17.83 2.16 13.67
C ASP A 106 17.13 1.64 14.94
N ALA A 107 16.22 2.43 15.51
CA ALA A 107 15.40 2.05 16.66
C ALA A 107 14.11 1.28 16.27
N ALA A 108 13.77 1.23 14.98
CA ALA A 108 12.47 0.75 14.51
C ALA A 108 12.36 -0.78 14.51
N GLY A 109 11.57 -1.32 15.45
CA GLY A 109 11.07 -2.70 15.42
C GLY A 109 9.80 -2.88 14.58
N THR A 110 9.10 -1.77 14.28
CA THR A 110 7.88 -1.70 13.47
C THR A 110 8.14 -0.91 12.19
N THR A 111 7.73 -1.44 11.04
CA THR A 111 7.87 -0.73 9.74
C THR A 111 6.83 0.39 9.59
N LEU A 112 7.06 1.35 8.68
CA LEU A 112 6.05 2.36 8.33
C LEU A 112 4.74 1.70 7.84
N ALA A 113 4.83 0.68 6.98
CA ALA A 113 3.67 -0.07 6.49
C ALA A 113 2.88 -0.76 7.62
N ASP A 114 3.58 -1.28 8.64
CA ASP A 114 2.94 -1.84 9.84
C ASP A 114 2.34 -0.74 10.71
N GLY A 115 3.02 0.40 10.85
CA GLY A 115 2.52 1.58 11.54
C GLY A 115 1.19 2.06 10.97
N ILE A 116 1.09 2.21 9.64
CA ILE A 116 -0.15 2.54 8.93
C ILE A 116 -1.24 1.50 9.21
N ARG A 117 -0.91 0.21 9.17
CA ARG A 117 -1.89 -0.86 9.44
C ARG A 117 -2.43 -0.80 10.87
N ILE A 118 -1.55 -0.59 11.85
CA ILE A 118 -1.90 -0.48 13.28
C ILE A 118 -2.76 0.76 13.51
N ALA A 119 -2.36 1.91 12.96
CA ALA A 119 -3.12 3.15 13.03
C ALA A 119 -4.53 2.98 12.47
N ALA A 120 -4.66 2.40 11.27
CA ALA A 120 -5.97 2.15 10.64
C ALA A 120 -6.84 1.20 11.49
N ALA A 121 -6.24 0.15 12.05
CA ALA A 121 -6.94 -0.79 12.94
C ALA A 121 -7.43 -0.11 14.23
N ALA A 122 -6.62 0.77 14.83
CA ALA A 122 -6.97 1.51 16.04
C ALA A 122 -8.20 2.40 15.87
N ARG A 123 -8.40 2.93 14.66
CA ARG A 123 -9.54 3.80 14.35
C ARG A 123 -10.80 3.04 13.93
N SER A 124 -10.74 1.71 13.77
CA SER A 124 -11.83 0.92 13.18
C SER A 124 -12.30 1.48 11.82
N ALA A 125 -11.45 2.25 11.13
CA ALA A 125 -11.89 3.24 10.17
C ALA A 125 -11.68 2.83 8.71
N SER A 126 -12.64 3.29 7.91
CA SER A 126 -12.72 3.29 6.45
C SER A 126 -12.19 4.59 5.83
N GLY A 127 -11.27 5.28 6.52
CA GLY A 127 -10.70 6.56 6.09
C GLY A 127 -9.46 6.38 5.24
N GLY A 128 -9.24 7.31 4.30
CA GLY A 128 -8.00 7.37 3.53
C GLY A 128 -6.83 7.86 4.37
N VAL A 129 -5.62 7.39 4.06
CA VAL A 129 -4.36 7.96 4.59
C VAL A 129 -3.97 9.14 3.70
N THR A 130 -3.47 10.21 4.29
CA THR A 130 -2.93 11.37 3.55
C THR A 130 -1.43 11.53 3.76
N ASP A 131 -0.95 11.24 4.96
CA ASP A 131 0.47 11.34 5.32
C ASP A 131 0.82 10.24 6.33
N ALA A 132 2.04 9.71 6.25
CA ALA A 132 2.61 8.92 7.32
C ALA A 132 4.14 9.05 7.38
N GLY A 133 4.69 9.37 8.55
CA GLY A 133 6.13 9.54 8.71
C GLY A 133 6.61 9.44 10.16
N VAL A 134 7.91 9.51 10.38
CA VAL A 134 8.48 9.61 11.73
C VAL A 134 8.10 10.95 12.35
N ASP A 135 7.51 10.95 13.54
CA ASP A 135 7.36 12.14 14.37
C ASP A 135 8.71 12.51 15.00
N ARG A 136 9.31 13.59 14.49
CA ARG A 136 10.62 14.11 14.92
C ARG A 136 10.52 15.04 16.14
N ASP A 137 9.33 15.43 16.55
CA ASP A 137 9.11 16.42 17.63
C ASP A 137 9.03 15.78 19.04
N THR A 138 9.36 14.50 19.16
CA THR A 138 9.20 13.74 20.40
C THR A 138 10.46 12.98 20.81
N ASP A 139 10.68 12.85 22.12
CA ASP A 139 11.82 12.09 22.67
C ASP A 139 11.73 10.57 22.37
N ALA A 140 10.56 10.09 21.94
CA ALA A 140 10.27 8.70 21.64
C ALA A 140 9.68 8.60 20.22
N PRO A 141 10.47 8.21 19.21
CA PRO A 141 10.01 8.22 17.82
C PRO A 141 8.76 7.38 17.63
N ALA A 142 7.81 7.92 16.88
CA ALA A 142 6.56 7.27 16.54
C ALA A 142 6.27 7.46 15.05
N TRP A 143 5.68 6.46 14.41
CA TRP A 143 5.00 6.63 13.14
C TRP A 143 3.75 7.46 13.36
N LYS A 144 3.74 8.70 12.89
CA LYS A 144 2.58 9.56 12.82
C LYS A 144 1.83 9.24 11.55
N VAL A 145 0.53 8.96 11.65
CA VAL A 145 -0.33 8.64 10.50
C VAL A 145 -1.50 9.61 10.50
N GLU A 146 -1.56 10.44 9.48
CA GLU A 146 -2.67 11.37 9.25
C GLU A 146 -3.68 10.76 8.28
N PHE A 147 -4.95 10.97 8.59
CA PHE A 147 -6.07 10.49 7.80
C PHE A 147 -6.80 11.65 7.14
N ALA A 148 -7.51 11.36 6.05
CA ALA A 148 -8.25 12.36 5.27
C ALA A 148 -9.36 13.10 6.04
N ASP A 149 -9.76 12.61 7.22
CA ASP A 149 -10.69 13.31 8.11
C ASP A 149 -9.99 14.25 9.12
N GLY A 150 -8.67 14.43 8.99
CA GLY A 150 -7.84 15.32 9.80
C GLY A 150 -7.43 14.72 11.16
N ALA A 151 -7.78 13.47 11.44
CA ALA A 151 -7.36 12.81 12.67
C ALA A 151 -6.03 12.09 12.50
N GLU A 152 -5.32 11.93 13.61
CA GLU A 152 -3.93 11.49 13.65
C GLU A 152 -3.75 10.38 14.69
N VAL A 153 -2.97 9.36 14.33
CA VAL A 153 -2.57 8.29 15.23
C VAL A 153 -1.05 8.16 15.22
N SER A 154 -0.45 8.16 16.40
CA SER A 154 0.98 7.92 16.59
C SER A 154 1.19 6.49 17.09
N VAL A 155 2.04 5.74 16.40
CA VAL A 155 2.38 4.35 16.69
C VAL A 155 3.88 4.26 16.99
N ALA A 156 4.27 3.75 18.15
CA ALA A 156 5.67 3.64 18.54
C ALA A 156 6.48 2.85 17.49
N VAL A 157 7.63 3.41 17.05
CA VAL A 157 8.49 2.74 16.06
C VAL A 157 9.11 1.46 16.62
N SER A 158 9.27 1.36 17.94
CA SER A 158 9.97 0.26 18.60
C SER A 158 9.16 -1.03 18.68
N ASP A 159 7.88 -0.95 19.04
CA ASP A 159 7.05 -2.11 19.35
C ASP A 159 5.64 -2.08 18.74
N GLY A 160 5.28 -0.99 18.05
CA GLY A 160 3.96 -0.85 17.42
C GLY A 160 2.83 -0.51 18.39
N GLY A 161 3.12 -0.11 19.63
CA GLY A 161 2.12 0.39 20.56
C GLY A 161 1.51 1.71 20.09
N VAL A 162 0.19 1.87 20.17
CA VAL A 162 -0.47 3.18 19.93
C VAL A 162 -0.15 4.10 21.11
N VAL A 163 0.57 5.19 20.87
CA VAL A 163 1.03 6.14 21.91
C VAL A 163 0.16 7.40 21.97
N ARG A 164 -0.48 7.78 20.87
CA ARG A 164 -1.46 8.87 20.81
C ARG A 164 -2.51 8.56 19.75
N SER A 165 -3.75 8.93 20.05
CA SER A 165 -4.84 8.98 19.08
C SER A 165 -5.66 10.25 19.35
N ALA A 166 -5.68 11.18 18.40
CA ALA A 166 -6.61 12.31 18.41
C ALA A 166 -7.73 12.02 17.40
N GLY A 167 -8.98 12.27 17.78
CA GLY A 167 -10.17 12.00 16.97
C GLY A 167 -11.17 13.14 17.03
#